data_AF-A0A1I6IIB5-F1
#
_entry.id   AF-A0A1I6IIB5-F1
#
_cell.length_a   1.000
_cell.length_b   1.000
_cell.length_c   1.000
_cell.angle_alpha   90.00
_cell.angle_beta   90.00
_cell.angle_gamma   90.00
#
_symmetry.space_group_name_H-M   'P 1'
#
loop_
_entity.id
_entity.type
_entity.pdbx_description
1 polymer ?
#
loop_
_entity_poly.entity_id
_entity_poly.type
_entity_poly.pdbx_seq_one_letter_code
_entity_poly.pdbx_strand_id
1 'polypeptide(L)'
;MSVALALLSSVGFGFQTLFVRHGLSRDDDSTPLAAATVTLVTSCTLLAAILFVRRGVPTVPALAFLLPFLVAGVLDPGVSRLLYFEGIDRVGPSVAAALTASSPAVATFVAVPVLGERVTAAKAVGVGLVVLGVATIQFRRPSAEESSAVEELDAVRQELLDTSPRDLSVPVGAAVVIALSFVVVKVGLAGPVSTLVGTTVAQLAAVATILPLALGSGRVRRYAGTTSTEALASFVAAGVFVGTAWYAMFLALDLGSVVTVLPVVSTYPLVVVAASYALAGEWPRSPALLAAVFAIVVGAAAVQVG
;
A
#
# COMPACT_ATOMS: atom_id res chain seq x y z
N MET A 1 -15.90 12.68 6.80
CA MET A 1 -16.02 12.06 5.46
C MET A 1 -14.69 11.47 4.99
N SER A 2 -13.58 12.23 4.97
CA SER A 2 -12.24 11.74 4.56
C SER A 2 -11.76 10.50 5.32
N VAL A 3 -11.97 10.45 6.65
CA VAL A 3 -11.59 9.29 7.47
C VAL A 3 -12.32 8.00 7.07
N ALA A 4 -13.63 8.08 6.80
CA ALA A 4 -14.40 6.90 6.38
C ALA A 4 -13.90 6.35 5.04
N LEU A 5 -13.51 7.24 4.12
CA LEU A 5 -12.90 6.87 2.84
C LEU A 5 -11.47 6.30 3.03
N ALA A 6 -10.69 6.84 3.97
CA ALA A 6 -9.38 6.29 4.33
C ALA A 6 -9.50 4.88 4.93
N LEU A 7 -10.50 4.64 5.79
CA LEU A 7 -10.80 3.31 6.32
C LEU A 7 -11.27 2.36 5.21
N LEU A 8 -12.13 2.81 4.28
CA LEU A 8 -12.52 2.02 3.11
C LEU A 8 -11.30 1.64 2.26
N SER A 9 -10.37 2.57 2.05
CA SER A 9 -9.11 2.28 1.39
C SER A 9 -8.29 1.26 2.17
N SER A 10 -8.23 1.38 3.49
CA SER A 10 -7.51 0.46 4.35
C SER A 10 -8.07 -0.97 4.25
N VAL A 11 -9.39 -1.11 4.29
CA VAL A 11 -10.11 -2.37 4.08
C VAL A 11 -9.80 -2.95 2.69
N GLY A 12 -9.87 -2.14 1.65
CA GLY A 12 -9.53 -2.57 0.28
C GLY A 12 -8.09 -3.04 0.16
N PHE A 13 -7.13 -2.32 0.75
CA PHE A 13 -5.72 -2.73 0.77
C PHE A 13 -5.48 -4.00 1.60
N GLY A 14 -6.24 -4.24 2.66
CA GLY A 14 -6.20 -5.49 3.42
C GLY A 14 -6.69 -6.68 2.60
N PHE A 15 -7.86 -6.55 1.97
CA PHE A 15 -8.43 -7.63 1.15
C PHE A 15 -7.57 -7.94 -0.07
N GLN A 16 -7.05 -6.94 -0.80
CA GLN A 16 -6.17 -7.23 -1.94
C GLN A 16 -4.90 -7.96 -1.50
N THR A 17 -4.33 -7.67 -0.32
CA THR A 17 -3.20 -8.46 0.22
C THR A 17 -3.58 -9.93 0.42
N LEU A 18 -4.77 -10.22 0.96
CA LEU A 18 -5.24 -11.60 1.15
C LEU A 18 -5.44 -12.32 -0.19
N PHE A 19 -6.07 -11.67 -1.16
CA PHE A 19 -6.28 -12.24 -2.50
C PHE A 19 -4.97 -12.46 -3.27
N VAL A 20 -4.03 -11.52 -3.20
CA VAL A 20 -2.70 -11.71 -3.80
C VAL A 20 -1.97 -12.88 -3.14
N ARG A 21 -1.97 -12.97 -1.80
CA ARG A 21 -1.35 -14.09 -1.08
C ARG A 21 -2.00 -15.42 -1.45
N HIS A 22 -3.32 -15.43 -1.56
CA HIS A 22 -4.08 -16.61 -1.96
C HIS A 22 -3.71 -17.04 -3.38
N GLY A 23 -3.71 -16.12 -4.35
CA GLY A 23 -3.36 -16.43 -5.74
C GLY A 23 -1.93 -16.93 -5.90
N LEU A 24 -0.97 -16.32 -5.19
CA LEU A 24 0.43 -16.77 -5.18
C LEU A 24 0.60 -18.19 -4.60
N SER A 25 -0.29 -18.62 -3.70
CA SER A 25 -0.25 -19.97 -3.11
C SER A 25 -0.86 -21.07 -3.98
N ARG A 26 -1.55 -20.70 -5.06
CA ARG A 26 -2.30 -21.66 -5.91
C ARG A 26 -1.55 -22.10 -7.15
N ASP A 27 -0.43 -21.46 -7.45
CA ASP A 27 0.27 -21.68 -8.70
C ASP A 27 1.76 -21.39 -8.50
N ASP A 28 2.58 -22.43 -8.55
CA ASP A 28 4.03 -22.33 -8.32
C ASP A 28 4.74 -21.50 -9.41
N ASP A 29 4.15 -21.38 -10.61
CA ASP A 29 4.66 -20.55 -11.69
C ASP A 29 4.27 -19.06 -11.53
N SER A 30 3.40 -18.74 -10.56
CA SER A 30 2.99 -17.37 -10.30
C SER A 30 4.14 -16.53 -9.74
N THR A 31 4.30 -15.32 -10.26
CA THR A 31 5.36 -14.40 -9.83
C THR A 31 4.76 -13.13 -9.23
N PRO A 32 5.44 -12.48 -8.27
CA PRO A 32 5.00 -11.19 -7.71
C PRO A 32 4.77 -10.13 -8.79
N LEU A 33 5.59 -10.13 -9.84
CA LEU A 33 5.45 -9.22 -10.98
C LEU A 33 4.19 -9.52 -11.81
N ALA A 34 3.86 -10.79 -12.05
CA ALA A 34 2.62 -11.16 -12.73
C ALA A 34 1.39 -10.77 -11.89
N ALA A 35 1.40 -11.09 -10.60
CA ALA A 35 0.33 -10.72 -9.67
C ALA A 35 0.11 -9.20 -9.64
N ALA A 36 1.18 -8.41 -9.55
CA ALA A 36 1.12 -6.95 -9.59
C ALA A 36 0.59 -6.44 -10.92
N THR A 37 1.02 -7.02 -12.05
CA THR A 37 0.58 -6.62 -13.39
C THR A 37 -0.92 -6.84 -13.56
N VAL A 38 -1.43 -8.04 -13.24
CA VAL A 38 -2.87 -8.36 -13.35
C VAL A 38 -3.69 -7.47 -12.42
N THR A 39 -3.23 -7.27 -11.19
CA THR A 39 -3.89 -6.42 -10.18
C THR A 39 -4.00 -4.98 -10.68
N LEU A 40 -2.89 -4.39 -11.17
CA LEU A 40 -2.87 -3.00 -11.64
C LEU A 40 -3.67 -2.81 -12.93
N VAL A 41 -3.53 -3.72 -13.89
CA VAL A 41 -4.32 -3.68 -15.13
C VAL A 41 -5.81 -3.75 -14.79
N THR A 42 -6.22 -4.67 -13.92
CA THR A 42 -7.62 -4.79 -13.50
C THR A 42 -8.11 -3.53 -12.77
N SER A 43 -7.29 -2.95 -11.90
CA SER A 43 -7.65 -1.70 -11.21
C SER A 43 -7.82 -0.53 -12.18
N CYS A 44 -6.93 -0.43 -13.18
CA CYS A 44 -6.96 0.61 -14.20
C CYS A 44 -8.17 0.44 -15.11
N THR A 45 -8.46 -0.78 -15.57
CA THR A 45 -9.63 -1.06 -16.42
C THR A 45 -10.94 -0.80 -15.69
N LEU A 46 -11.04 -1.18 -14.40
CA LEU A 46 -12.20 -0.89 -13.56
C LEU A 46 -12.45 0.62 -13.48
N LEU A 47 -11.43 1.42 -13.14
CA LEU A 47 -11.59 2.86 -13.00
C LEU A 47 -11.87 3.55 -14.35
N ALA A 48 -11.21 3.12 -15.42
CA ALA A 48 -11.48 3.61 -16.76
C ALA A 48 -12.92 3.31 -17.21
N ALA A 49 -13.43 2.11 -16.91
CA ALA A 49 -14.81 1.74 -17.20
C ALA A 49 -15.81 2.60 -16.40
N ILE A 50 -15.57 2.81 -15.10
CA ILE A 50 -16.42 3.70 -14.27
C ILE A 50 -16.40 5.13 -14.80
N LEU A 51 -15.22 5.64 -15.19
CA LEU A 51 -15.07 6.97 -15.78
C LEU A 51 -15.87 7.09 -17.08
N PHE A 52 -15.74 6.11 -17.97
CA PHE A 52 -16.46 6.06 -19.23
C PHE A 52 -17.98 6.01 -19.02
N VAL A 53 -18.47 5.17 -18.11
CA VAL A 53 -19.92 5.06 -17.82
C VAL A 53 -20.47 6.36 -17.22
N ARG A 54 -19.72 7.04 -16.35
CA ARG A 54 -20.20 8.26 -15.68
C ARG A 54 -20.09 9.53 -16.51
N ARG A 55 -19.13 9.61 -17.44
CA ARG A 55 -18.80 10.85 -18.15
C ARG A 55 -18.72 10.71 -19.67
N GLY A 56 -18.90 9.51 -20.21
CA GLY A 56 -18.60 9.22 -21.62
C GLY A 56 -17.11 9.40 -21.91
N VAL A 57 -16.79 9.85 -23.13
CA VAL A 57 -15.43 10.26 -23.51
C VAL A 57 -15.16 11.64 -22.92
N PRO A 58 -14.32 11.78 -21.87
CA PRO A 58 -14.07 13.07 -21.27
C PRO A 58 -13.27 13.95 -22.22
N THR A 59 -13.55 15.26 -22.24
CA THR A 59 -12.57 16.23 -22.74
C THR A 59 -11.32 16.13 -21.88
N VAL A 60 -10.21 15.73 -22.48
CA VAL A 60 -8.94 15.53 -21.77
C VAL A 60 -8.47 16.89 -21.23
N PRO A 61 -8.28 17.03 -19.90
CA PRO A 61 -7.72 18.25 -19.34
C PRO A 61 -6.34 18.54 -19.95
N ALA A 62 -5.91 19.80 -19.92
CA ALA A 62 -4.56 20.14 -20.35
C ALA A 62 -3.52 19.27 -19.62
N LEU A 63 -2.51 18.80 -20.34
CA LEU A 63 -1.49 17.88 -19.81
C LEU A 63 -0.87 18.39 -18.51
N ALA A 64 -0.70 19.71 -18.38
CA ALA A 64 -0.20 20.35 -17.16
C ALA A 64 -0.99 19.98 -15.90
N PHE A 65 -2.31 19.82 -16.00
CA PHE A 65 -3.15 19.42 -14.87
C PHE A 65 -3.12 17.91 -14.61
N LEU A 66 -2.71 17.10 -15.58
CA LEU A 66 -2.58 15.65 -15.45
C LEU A 66 -1.18 15.23 -14.97
N LEU A 67 -0.16 16.08 -15.15
CA LEU A 67 1.22 15.81 -14.77
C LEU A 67 1.39 15.34 -13.32
N PRO A 68 0.76 15.94 -12.30
CA PRO A 68 0.89 15.45 -10.93
C PRO A 68 0.43 13.99 -10.79
N PHE A 69 -0.68 13.62 -11.42
CA PHE A 69 -1.21 12.26 -11.35
C PHE A 69 -0.37 11.26 -12.14
N LEU A 70 0.17 11.66 -13.29
CA LEU A 70 1.12 10.86 -14.07
C LEU A 70 2.38 10.57 -13.25
N VAL A 71 2.99 11.62 -12.68
CA VAL A 71 4.19 11.50 -11.83
C VAL A 71 3.88 10.66 -10.61
N ALA A 72 2.76 10.92 -9.93
CA ALA A 72 2.34 10.15 -8.76
C ALA A 72 2.21 8.67 -9.08
N GLY A 73 1.53 8.30 -10.18
CA GLY A 73 1.35 6.89 -10.57
C GLY A 73 2.64 6.18 -10.96
N VAL A 74 3.58 6.89 -11.61
CA VAL A 74 4.93 6.37 -11.87
C VAL A 74 5.67 6.15 -10.56
N LEU A 75 5.58 7.06 -9.59
CA LEU A 75 6.21 6.91 -8.28
C LEU A 75 5.59 5.75 -7.50
N ASP A 76 4.27 5.80 -7.26
CA ASP A 76 3.52 4.78 -6.53
C ASP A 76 2.12 4.58 -7.16
N PRO A 77 1.75 3.34 -7.55
CA PRO A 77 2.45 2.08 -7.30
C PRO A 77 3.51 1.65 -8.34
N GLY A 78 3.97 2.51 -9.26
CA GLY A 78 4.94 2.11 -10.30
C GLY A 78 6.33 1.70 -9.76
N VAL A 79 7.19 2.68 -9.48
CA VAL A 79 8.58 2.50 -9.07
C VAL A 79 8.68 1.96 -7.65
N SER A 80 7.83 2.42 -6.73
CA SER A 80 7.77 1.95 -5.34
C SER A 80 7.64 0.44 -5.25
N ARG A 81 6.83 -0.17 -6.13
CA ARG A 81 6.58 -1.62 -6.17
C ARG A 81 7.82 -2.39 -6.60
N LEU A 82 8.58 -1.87 -7.56
CA LEU A 82 9.84 -2.48 -8.00
C LEU A 82 10.89 -2.42 -6.89
N LEU A 83 11.01 -1.26 -6.24
CA LEU A 83 11.88 -1.10 -5.08
C LEU A 83 11.44 -1.99 -3.92
N TYR A 84 10.14 -2.17 -3.70
CA TYR A 84 9.63 -3.06 -2.67
C TYR A 84 9.98 -4.53 -2.97
N PHE A 85 9.81 -4.99 -4.21
CA PHE A 85 10.21 -6.35 -4.61
C PHE A 85 11.70 -6.59 -4.48
N GLU A 86 12.53 -5.65 -4.97
CA GLU A 86 13.98 -5.72 -4.78
C GLU A 86 14.35 -5.67 -3.28
N GLY A 87 13.63 -4.89 -2.47
CA GLY A 87 13.80 -4.84 -1.02
C GLY A 87 13.50 -6.19 -0.36
N ILE A 88 12.44 -6.89 -0.80
CA ILE A 88 12.14 -8.24 -0.32
C ILE A 88 13.31 -9.19 -0.63
N ASP A 89 13.86 -9.13 -1.84
CA ASP A 89 14.97 -10.00 -2.25
C ASP A 89 16.27 -9.72 -1.48
N ARG A 90 16.47 -8.48 -1.02
CA ARG A 90 17.68 -8.05 -0.29
C ARG A 90 17.63 -8.25 1.21
N VAL A 91 16.50 -7.90 1.84
CA VAL A 91 16.39 -7.81 3.30
C VAL A 91 15.27 -8.66 3.88
N GLY A 92 14.58 -9.43 3.05
CA GLY A 92 13.44 -10.24 3.44
C GLY A 92 12.11 -9.46 3.47
N PRO A 93 10.98 -10.18 3.39
CA PRO A 93 9.66 -9.57 3.27
C PRO A 93 9.21 -8.81 4.51
N SER A 94 9.58 -9.29 5.71
CA SER A 94 9.20 -8.67 6.98
C SER A 94 9.90 -7.31 7.15
N VAL A 95 11.22 -7.25 6.92
CA VAL A 95 11.98 -6.00 7.03
C VAL A 95 11.58 -5.01 5.94
N ALA A 96 11.40 -5.46 4.69
CA ALA A 96 10.95 -4.59 3.60
C ALA A 96 9.55 -4.00 3.88
N ALA A 97 8.62 -4.80 4.40
CA ALA A 97 7.27 -4.35 4.78
C ALA A 97 7.30 -3.35 5.95
N ALA A 98 8.11 -3.61 6.98
CA ALA A 98 8.23 -2.71 8.11
C ALA A 98 8.85 -1.36 7.74
N LEU A 99 9.87 -1.34 6.88
CA LEU A 99 10.49 -0.10 6.41
C LEU A 99 9.54 0.69 5.51
N THR A 100 8.81 0.04 4.61
CA THR A 100 7.81 0.72 3.77
C THR A 100 6.60 1.24 4.56
N ALA A 101 6.26 0.60 5.68
CA ALA A 101 5.24 1.09 6.61
C ALA A 101 5.59 2.43 7.28
N SER A 102 6.84 2.90 7.18
CA SER A 102 7.24 4.24 7.63
C SER A 102 6.82 5.36 6.65
N SER A 103 6.35 5.03 5.45
CA SER A 103 5.96 6.01 4.43
C SER A 103 4.97 7.10 4.91
N PRO A 104 3.97 6.85 5.79
CA PRO A 104 3.09 7.92 6.29
C PRO A 104 3.83 8.94 7.16
N ALA A 105 4.84 8.51 7.93
CA ALA A 105 5.68 9.43 8.70
C ALA A 105 6.52 10.29 7.75
N VAL A 106 7.18 9.68 6.76
CA VAL A 106 7.93 10.41 5.74
C VAL A 106 7.03 11.40 4.99
N ALA A 107 5.83 10.97 4.60
CA ALA A 107 4.85 11.82 3.92
C ALA A 107 4.42 13.00 4.79
N THR A 108 4.23 12.79 6.10
CA THR A 108 3.96 13.87 7.06
C THR A 108 5.09 14.89 7.08
N PHE A 109 6.35 14.44 7.13
CA PHE A 109 7.51 15.35 7.11
C PHE A 109 7.62 16.16 5.82
N VAL A 110 7.23 15.60 4.67
CA VAL A 110 7.25 16.32 3.38
C VAL A 110 6.02 17.22 3.23
N ALA A 111 4.84 16.77 3.68
CA ALA A 111 3.59 17.50 3.54
C ALA A 111 3.59 18.83 4.29
N VAL A 112 4.21 18.92 5.47
CA VAL A 112 4.26 20.16 6.25
C VAL A 112 4.90 21.33 5.47
N PRO A 113 6.16 21.24 4.99
CA PRO A 113 6.78 22.33 4.26
C PRO A 113 6.20 22.53 2.85
N VAL A 114 5.77 21.46 2.16
CA VAL A 114 5.34 21.55 0.75
C VAL A 114 3.88 22.00 0.63
N LEU A 115 3.00 21.51 1.51
CA LEU A 115 1.56 21.75 1.45
C LEU A 115 1.08 22.74 2.50
N GLY A 116 1.95 23.16 3.43
CA GLY A 116 1.57 24.02 4.55
C GLY A 116 0.66 23.33 5.57
N GLU A 117 0.65 21.99 5.60
CA GLU A 117 -0.15 21.23 6.56
C GLU A 117 0.34 21.47 8.00
N ARG A 118 -0.61 21.63 8.93
CA ARG A 118 -0.30 21.80 10.36
C ARG A 118 -0.30 20.45 11.07
N VAL A 119 0.81 20.16 11.75
CA VAL A 119 0.98 18.99 12.61
C VAL A 119 0.93 19.44 14.05
N THR A 120 -0.11 19.02 14.77
CA THR A 120 -0.16 19.15 16.23
C THR A 120 0.62 18.01 16.88
N ALA A 121 0.95 18.16 18.17
CA ALA A 121 1.60 17.10 18.93
C ALA A 121 0.78 15.79 18.91
N ALA A 122 -0.55 15.89 18.98
CA ALA A 122 -1.45 14.75 18.89
C ALA A 122 -1.33 14.00 17.55
N LYS A 123 -1.26 14.73 16.42
CA LYS A 123 -1.03 14.11 15.11
C LYS A 123 0.34 13.43 15.02
N ALA A 124 1.40 14.08 15.51
CA ALA A 124 2.73 13.50 15.49
C ALA A 124 2.81 12.20 16.31
N VAL A 125 2.26 12.21 17.53
CA VAL A 125 2.16 11.02 18.39
C VAL A 125 1.33 9.93 17.71
N GLY A 126 0.19 10.30 17.13
CA GLY A 126 -0.68 9.33 16.49
C GLY A 126 -0.07 8.67 15.24
N VAL A 127 0.65 9.44 14.41
CA VAL A 127 1.45 8.89 13.30
C VAL A 127 2.50 7.91 13.83
N GLY A 128 3.23 8.28 14.88
CA GLY A 128 4.23 7.43 15.52
C GLY A 128 3.64 6.11 16.03
N LEU A 129 2.49 6.16 16.71
CA LEU A 129 1.79 4.97 17.21
C LEU A 129 1.34 4.04 16.08
N VAL A 130 0.82 4.58 14.98
CA VAL A 130 0.44 3.78 13.79
C VAL A 130 1.67 3.10 13.19
N VAL A 131 2.74 3.84 12.94
CA VAL A 131 3.96 3.29 12.31
C VAL A 131 4.58 2.21 13.18
N LEU A 132 4.72 2.44 14.49
CA LEU A 132 5.28 1.47 15.42
C LEU A 132 4.40 0.23 15.55
N GLY A 133 3.08 0.39 15.64
CA GLY A 133 2.16 -0.75 15.73
C GLY A 133 2.17 -1.58 14.44
N VAL A 134 2.18 -0.94 13.27
CA VAL A 134 2.29 -1.66 11.98
C VAL A 134 3.62 -2.39 11.90
N ALA A 135 4.75 -1.73 12.20
CA ALA A 135 6.06 -2.36 12.20
C ALA A 135 6.09 -3.58 13.15
N THR A 136 5.49 -3.45 14.35
CA THR A 136 5.36 -4.55 15.30
C THR A 136 4.62 -5.74 14.67
N ILE A 137 3.52 -5.52 13.94
CA ILE A 137 2.81 -6.59 13.22
C ILE A 137 3.67 -7.22 12.13
N GLN A 138 4.37 -6.42 11.32
CA GLN A 138 5.18 -6.91 10.19
C GLN A 138 6.38 -7.75 10.64
N PHE A 139 6.95 -7.45 11.81
CA PHE A 139 8.07 -8.20 12.36
C PHE A 139 7.68 -9.53 13.02
N ARG A 140 6.38 -9.80 13.22
CA ARG A 140 5.96 -11.06 13.81
C ARG A 140 5.97 -12.18 12.78
N ARG A 141 6.60 -13.30 13.14
CA ARG A 141 6.45 -14.55 12.38
C ARG A 141 5.18 -15.28 12.85
N PRO A 142 4.37 -15.84 11.92
CA PRO A 142 3.27 -16.72 12.29
C PRO A 142 3.86 -18.07 12.71
N SER A 143 4.23 -18.21 13.97
CA SER A 143 4.68 -19.48 14.55
C SER A 143 3.58 -20.04 15.45
N ALA A 144 3.15 -21.26 15.14
CA ALA A 144 2.42 -22.09 16.09
C ALA A 144 3.30 -22.30 17.34
N GLU A 145 2.66 -22.14 18.50
CA GLU A 145 3.21 -22.36 19.85
C GLU A 145 4.28 -21.37 20.33
N GLU A 146 3.90 -20.63 21.39
CA GLU A 146 4.71 -19.86 22.36
C GLU A 146 6.20 -19.65 22.05
N SER A 147 6.54 -18.95 20.97
CA SER A 147 7.86 -18.36 20.85
C SER A 147 7.92 -17.13 21.76
N SER A 148 8.89 -17.12 22.67
CA SER A 148 9.09 -16.01 23.60
C SER A 148 9.38 -14.72 22.82
N ALA A 149 8.94 -13.56 23.33
CA ALA A 149 9.22 -12.27 22.68
C ALA A 149 10.74 -12.02 22.48
N VAL A 150 11.59 -12.72 23.23
CA VAL A 150 13.06 -12.70 23.12
C VAL A 150 13.52 -13.42 21.85
N GLU A 151 12.96 -14.59 21.52
CA GLU A 151 13.27 -15.33 20.29
C GLU A 151 12.82 -14.58 19.02
N GLU A 152 11.63 -13.97 19.04
CA GLU A 152 11.17 -13.14 17.92
C GLU A 152 12.11 -11.93 17.71
N LEU A 153 12.51 -11.27 18.80
CA LEU A 153 13.43 -10.14 18.76
C LEU A 153 14.82 -10.57 18.28
N ASP A 154 15.31 -11.73 18.71
CA ASP A 154 16.59 -12.30 18.29
C ASP A 154 16.59 -12.72 16.83
N ALA A 155 15.49 -13.27 16.31
CA ALA A 155 15.35 -13.61 14.89
C ALA A 155 15.31 -12.37 13.99
N VAL A 156 14.56 -11.32 14.38
CA VAL A 156 14.55 -10.03 13.66
C VAL A 156 15.91 -9.35 13.77
N ARG A 157 16.53 -9.39 14.94
CA ARG A 157 17.89 -8.87 15.15
C ARG A 157 18.88 -9.64 14.28
N GLN A 158 18.77 -10.95 14.16
CA GLN A 158 19.63 -11.75 13.30
C GLN A 158 19.42 -11.40 11.83
N GLU A 159 18.18 -11.28 11.37
CA GLU A 159 17.84 -10.82 10.01
C GLU A 159 18.41 -9.42 9.72
N LEU A 160 18.36 -8.50 10.70
CA LEU A 160 18.96 -7.16 10.60
C LEU A 160 20.49 -7.14 10.69
N LEU A 161 21.10 -8.03 11.49
CA LEU A 161 22.55 -8.14 11.65
C LEU A 161 23.22 -8.78 10.43
N ASP A 162 22.52 -9.71 9.77
CA ASP A 162 22.94 -10.32 8.52
C ASP A 162 22.77 -9.38 7.32
N THR A 163 22.04 -8.28 7.50
CA THR A 163 21.76 -7.29 6.46
C THR A 163 22.81 -6.17 6.44
N SER A 164 23.38 -5.88 5.26
CA SER A 164 24.26 -4.72 5.10
C SER A 164 23.44 -3.42 5.19
N PRO A 165 23.96 -2.34 5.82
CA PRO A 165 23.28 -1.04 5.85
C PRO A 165 22.92 -0.48 4.46
N ARG A 166 23.66 -0.91 3.42
CA ARG A 166 23.37 -0.55 2.02
C ARG A 166 22.12 -1.23 1.48
N ASP A 167 21.79 -2.41 1.97
CA ASP A 167 20.64 -3.19 1.49
C ASP A 167 19.32 -2.61 2.01
N LEU A 168 19.36 -1.92 3.16
CA LEU A 168 18.23 -1.15 3.70
C LEU A 168 17.87 0.07 2.83
N SER A 169 18.80 0.58 2.01
CA SER A 169 18.56 1.79 1.21
C SER A 169 17.43 1.62 0.20
N VAL A 170 17.21 0.39 -0.30
CA VAL A 170 16.19 0.08 -1.29
C VAL A 170 14.76 0.17 -0.72
N PRO A 171 14.39 -0.56 0.35
CA PRO A 171 13.06 -0.43 0.95
C PRO A 171 12.83 0.94 1.62
N VAL A 172 13.87 1.60 2.12
CA VAL A 172 13.77 3.01 2.57
C VAL A 172 13.47 3.93 1.38
N GLY A 173 14.15 3.72 0.25
CA GLY A 173 13.87 4.42 -1.01
C GLY A 173 12.42 4.22 -1.46
N ALA A 174 11.88 3.00 -1.36
CA ALA A 174 10.47 2.72 -1.63
C ALA A 174 9.55 3.56 -0.73
N ALA A 175 9.82 3.61 0.58
CA ALA A 175 9.03 4.39 1.53
C ALA A 175 9.02 5.90 1.18
N VAL A 176 10.18 6.45 0.77
CA VAL A 176 10.31 7.84 0.34
C VAL A 176 9.55 8.09 -0.97
N VAL A 177 9.68 7.20 -1.96
CA VAL A 177 8.96 7.32 -3.23
C VAL A 177 7.44 7.30 -3.02
N ILE A 178 6.95 6.41 -2.16
CA ILE A 178 5.54 6.36 -1.73
C ILE A 178 5.12 7.69 -1.08
N ALA A 179 5.94 8.20 -0.15
CA ALA A 179 5.62 9.45 0.54
C ALA A 179 5.54 10.65 -0.42
N LEU A 180 6.49 10.76 -1.34
CA LEU A 180 6.52 11.83 -2.35
C LEU A 180 5.33 11.73 -3.30
N SER A 181 4.94 10.52 -3.72
CA SER A 181 3.79 10.33 -4.61
C SER A 181 2.52 10.94 -4.00
N PHE A 182 2.25 10.72 -2.71
CA PHE A 182 1.04 11.24 -2.06
C PHE A 182 1.03 12.77 -1.94
N VAL A 183 2.20 13.38 -1.73
CA VAL A 183 2.31 14.84 -1.74
C VAL A 183 2.03 15.38 -3.14
N VAL A 184 2.56 14.74 -4.19
CA VAL A 184 2.26 15.10 -5.59
C VAL A 184 0.77 14.91 -5.92
N VAL A 185 0.14 13.81 -5.47
CA VAL A 185 -1.31 13.60 -5.60
C VAL A 185 -2.06 14.77 -4.96
N LYS A 186 -1.69 15.15 -3.74
CA LYS A 186 -2.38 16.23 -3.02
C LYS A 186 -2.24 17.59 -3.73
N VAL A 187 -1.09 17.89 -4.31
CA VAL A 187 -0.91 19.07 -5.18
C VAL A 187 -1.82 18.98 -6.41
N GLY A 188 -1.92 17.82 -7.05
CA GLY A 188 -2.79 17.61 -8.21
C GLY A 188 -4.28 17.79 -7.90
N LEU A 189 -4.73 17.28 -6.75
CA LEU A 189 -6.13 17.36 -6.30
C LEU A 189 -6.57 18.79 -5.94
N ALA A 190 -5.64 19.71 -5.69
CA ALA A 190 -5.96 21.14 -5.54
C ALA A 190 -6.34 21.82 -6.87
N GLY A 191 -6.08 21.18 -8.00
CA GLY A 191 -6.40 21.66 -9.34
C GLY A 191 -7.83 21.34 -9.80
N PRO A 192 -8.18 21.65 -11.06
CA PRO A 192 -9.53 21.46 -11.61
C PRO A 192 -9.85 20.01 -11.98
N VAL A 193 -8.91 19.08 -11.83
CA VAL A 193 -9.09 17.68 -12.24
C VAL A 193 -9.90 16.95 -11.20
N SER A 194 -11.03 16.39 -11.62
CA SER A 194 -11.82 15.54 -10.73
C SER A 194 -11.02 14.34 -10.23
N THR A 195 -11.23 13.97 -8.98
CA THR A 195 -10.58 12.85 -8.30
C THR A 195 -10.55 11.57 -9.13
N LEU A 196 -11.68 11.18 -9.74
CA LEU A 196 -11.79 9.95 -10.54
C LEU A 196 -10.85 9.95 -11.76
N VAL A 197 -10.74 11.10 -12.45
CA VAL A 197 -9.80 11.26 -13.57
C VAL A 197 -8.37 11.19 -13.06
N GLY A 198 -8.05 11.89 -11.97
CA GLY A 198 -6.73 11.85 -11.35
C GLY A 198 -6.31 10.43 -10.96
N THR A 199 -7.17 9.67 -10.28
CA THR A 199 -6.88 8.28 -9.90
C THR A 199 -6.71 7.39 -11.13
N THR A 200 -7.56 7.53 -12.16
CA THR A 200 -7.48 6.73 -13.39
C THR A 200 -6.16 6.98 -14.12
N VAL A 201 -5.74 8.26 -14.22
CA VAL A 201 -4.48 8.64 -14.84
C VAL A 201 -3.28 8.11 -14.05
N ALA A 202 -3.32 8.16 -12.72
CA ALA A 202 -2.27 7.58 -11.88
C ALA A 202 -2.17 6.05 -12.06
N GLN A 203 -3.30 5.34 -12.09
CA GLN A 203 -3.28 3.89 -12.35
C GLN A 203 -2.77 3.55 -13.75
N LEU A 204 -3.13 4.34 -14.77
CA LEU A 204 -2.61 4.17 -16.12
C LEU A 204 -1.08 4.36 -16.15
N ALA A 205 -0.56 5.37 -15.46
CA ALA A 205 0.88 5.61 -15.38
C ALA A 205 1.63 4.49 -14.64
N ALA A 206 1.03 3.92 -13.59
CA ALA A 206 1.57 2.77 -12.89
C ALA A 206 1.62 1.51 -13.80
N VAL A 207 0.54 1.24 -14.54
CA VAL A 207 0.51 0.17 -15.55
C VAL A 207 1.59 0.40 -16.61
N ALA A 208 1.74 1.64 -17.12
CA ALA A 208 2.78 1.97 -18.09
C ALA A 208 4.20 1.76 -17.56
N THR A 209 4.40 1.80 -16.24
CA THR A 209 5.69 1.53 -15.59
C THR A 209 5.97 0.03 -15.48
N ILE A 210 4.98 -0.77 -15.07
CA ILE A 210 5.17 -2.20 -14.77
C ILE A 210 4.98 -3.10 -16.01
N LEU A 211 4.08 -2.74 -16.92
CA LEU A 211 3.72 -3.57 -18.07
C LEU A 211 4.90 -3.86 -19.00
N PRO A 212 5.79 -2.90 -19.36
CA PRO A 212 6.95 -3.21 -20.19
C PRO A 212 7.89 -4.25 -19.56
N LEU A 213 8.08 -4.19 -18.23
CA LEU A 213 8.90 -5.14 -17.49
C LEU A 213 8.25 -6.53 -17.46
N ALA A 214 6.93 -6.57 -17.28
CA ALA A 214 6.16 -7.81 -17.34
C ALA A 214 6.23 -8.47 -18.72
N LEU A 215 6.06 -7.69 -19.80
CA LEU A 215 6.14 -8.17 -21.18
C LEU A 215 7.57 -8.62 -21.57
N GLY A 216 8.60 -8.00 -20.98
CA GLY A 216 10.00 -8.38 -21.15
C GLY A 216 10.39 -9.65 -20.37
N SER A 217 9.67 -9.98 -19.31
CA SER A 217 9.98 -11.12 -18.45
C SER A 217 9.51 -12.45 -19.05
N GLY A 218 10.46 -13.34 -19.33
CA GLY A 218 10.17 -14.70 -19.78
C GLY A 218 9.31 -15.50 -18.79
N ARG A 219 9.47 -15.27 -17.48
CA ARG A 219 8.67 -15.92 -16.43
C ARG A 219 7.21 -15.47 -16.48
N VAL A 220 6.96 -14.17 -16.62
CA VAL A 220 5.59 -13.63 -16.70
C VAL A 220 4.91 -14.10 -18.00
N ARG A 221 5.62 -14.13 -19.13
CA ARG A 221 5.08 -14.66 -20.39
C ARG A 221 4.75 -16.15 -20.30
N ARG A 222 5.60 -16.95 -19.63
CA ARG A 222 5.30 -18.35 -19.36
C ARG A 222 4.06 -18.48 -18.49
N TYR A 223 4.01 -17.75 -17.38
CA TYR A 223 2.85 -17.71 -16.48
C TYR A 223 1.56 -17.40 -17.25
N ALA A 224 1.56 -16.40 -18.13
CA ALA A 224 0.38 -16.05 -18.94
C ALA A 224 -0.16 -17.21 -19.81
N GLY A 225 0.69 -18.19 -20.17
CA GLY A 225 0.31 -19.39 -20.92
C GLY A 225 -0.07 -20.59 -20.05
N THR A 226 0.32 -20.64 -18.78
CA THR A 226 0.11 -21.78 -17.86
C THR A 226 -0.77 -21.45 -16.64
N THR A 227 -1.21 -20.20 -16.52
CA THR A 227 -1.93 -19.67 -15.36
C THR A 227 -3.15 -20.51 -15.01
N SER A 228 -3.24 -20.91 -13.74
CA SER A 228 -4.48 -21.47 -13.18
C SER A 228 -5.59 -20.40 -13.10
N THR A 229 -6.83 -20.82 -13.40
CA THR A 229 -8.00 -19.93 -13.32
C THR A 229 -8.22 -19.41 -11.91
N GLU A 230 -7.89 -20.20 -10.88
CA GLU A 230 -8.01 -19.81 -9.48
C GLU A 230 -7.02 -18.70 -9.09
N ALA A 231 -5.75 -18.81 -9.50
CA ALA A 231 -4.77 -17.76 -9.26
C ALA A 231 -5.15 -16.46 -10.00
N LEU A 232 -5.58 -16.57 -11.25
CA LEU A 232 -6.03 -15.42 -12.03
C LEU A 232 -7.24 -14.74 -11.40
N ALA A 233 -8.26 -15.50 -11.00
CA ALA A 233 -9.45 -14.98 -10.34
C ALA A 233 -9.09 -14.23 -9.05
N SER A 234 -8.12 -14.75 -8.29
CA SER A 234 -7.62 -14.11 -7.09
C SER A 234 -6.92 -12.78 -7.38
N PHE A 235 -6.07 -12.71 -8.42
CA PHE A 235 -5.41 -11.46 -8.81
C PHE A 235 -6.38 -10.43 -9.42
N VAL A 236 -7.42 -10.88 -10.13
CA VAL A 236 -8.49 -10.01 -10.62
C VAL A 236 -9.30 -9.46 -9.44
N ALA A 237 -9.67 -10.30 -8.47
CA ALA A 237 -10.35 -9.85 -7.25
C ALA A 237 -9.49 -8.83 -6.48
N ALA A 238 -8.19 -9.10 -6.33
CA ALA A 238 -7.25 -8.14 -5.75
C ALA A 238 -7.24 -6.82 -6.53
N GLY A 239 -7.25 -6.85 -7.85
CA GLY A 239 -7.31 -5.67 -8.71
C GLY A 239 -8.56 -4.81 -8.51
N VAL A 240 -9.73 -5.44 -8.30
CA VAL A 240 -10.97 -4.72 -7.95
C VAL A 240 -10.84 -4.00 -6.61
N PHE A 241 -10.30 -4.68 -5.60
CA PHE A 241 -10.04 -4.07 -4.30
C PHE A 241 -8.98 -2.96 -4.38
N VAL A 242 -7.93 -3.13 -5.18
CA VAL A 242 -6.91 -2.08 -5.43
C VAL A 242 -7.54 -0.86 -6.08
N GLY A 243 -8.32 -1.02 -7.15
CA GLY A 243 -8.96 0.12 -7.82
C GLY A 243 -9.90 0.88 -6.88
N THR A 244 -10.68 0.14 -6.10
CA THR A 244 -11.58 0.71 -5.08
C THR A 244 -10.79 1.43 -3.99
N ALA A 245 -9.73 0.81 -3.47
CA ALA A 245 -8.90 1.37 -2.40
C ALA A 245 -8.22 2.66 -2.84
N TRP A 246 -7.58 2.67 -4.02
CA TRP A 246 -6.93 3.86 -4.56
C TRP A 246 -7.89 4.99 -4.82
N TYR A 247 -9.08 4.71 -5.35
CA TYR A 247 -10.09 5.75 -5.55
C TYR A 247 -10.61 6.32 -4.22
N ALA A 248 -10.89 5.45 -3.24
CA ALA A 248 -11.25 5.87 -1.89
C ALA A 248 -10.14 6.70 -1.22
N MET A 249 -8.87 6.31 -1.39
CA MET A 249 -7.72 7.04 -0.87
C MET A 249 -7.58 8.42 -1.52
N PHE A 250 -7.74 8.53 -2.84
CA PHE A 250 -7.68 9.82 -3.51
C PHE A 250 -8.84 10.72 -3.08
N LEU A 251 -10.05 10.19 -2.91
CA LEU A 251 -11.18 10.95 -2.35
C LEU A 251 -10.92 11.37 -0.90
N ALA A 252 -10.29 10.51 -0.09
CA ALA A 252 -9.90 10.84 1.26
C ALA A 252 -8.87 11.99 1.30
N LEU A 253 -7.87 11.94 0.41
CA LEU A 253 -6.87 12.99 0.24
C LEU A 253 -7.47 14.28 -0.32
N ASP A 254 -8.45 14.21 -1.21
CA ASP A 254 -9.14 15.38 -1.76
C ASP A 254 -9.86 16.16 -0.65
N LEU A 255 -10.59 15.43 0.20
CA LEU A 255 -11.38 15.96 1.31
C LEU A 255 -10.59 16.19 2.62
N GLY A 256 -9.37 15.68 2.71
CA GLY A 256 -8.59 15.59 3.94
C GLY A 256 -7.16 16.09 3.76
N SER A 257 -6.32 15.86 4.77
CA SER A 257 -4.90 16.21 4.74
C SER A 257 -4.07 14.92 4.65
N VAL A 258 -2.87 15.01 4.07
CA VAL A 258 -1.92 13.89 3.98
C VAL A 258 -1.61 13.34 5.37
N VAL A 259 -1.35 14.23 6.33
CA VAL A 259 -1.04 13.89 7.72
C VAL A 259 -2.18 13.11 8.39
N THR A 260 -3.43 13.42 8.07
CA THR A 260 -4.58 12.73 8.67
C THR A 260 -4.94 11.43 7.94
N VAL A 261 -4.87 11.43 6.61
CA VAL A 261 -5.38 10.32 5.78
C VAL A 261 -4.43 9.13 5.78
N LEU A 262 -3.13 9.34 5.56
CA LEU A 262 -2.20 8.24 5.35
C LEU A 262 -2.05 7.29 6.55
N PRO A 263 -1.95 7.76 7.81
CA PRO A 263 -1.91 6.86 8.96
C PRO A 263 -3.14 5.97 9.06
N VAL A 264 -4.33 6.51 8.74
CA VAL A 264 -5.58 5.74 8.75
C VAL A 264 -5.59 4.69 7.64
N VAL A 265 -5.11 5.02 6.43
CA VAL A 265 -4.96 4.03 5.34
C VAL A 265 -3.99 2.92 5.73
N SER A 266 -2.86 3.27 6.36
CA SER A 266 -1.81 2.33 6.79
C SER A 266 -2.23 1.35 7.89
N THR A 267 -3.44 1.46 8.42
CA THR A 267 -4.01 0.46 9.34
C THR A 267 -4.43 -0.85 8.63
N TYR A 268 -4.22 -0.99 7.31
CA TYR A 268 -4.65 -2.16 6.53
C TYR A 268 -4.09 -3.51 7.03
N PRO A 269 -2.92 -3.60 7.68
CA PRO A 269 -2.45 -4.85 8.27
C PRO A 269 -3.41 -5.37 9.36
N LEU A 270 -4.18 -4.51 10.02
CA LEU A 270 -5.23 -4.94 10.95
C LEU A 270 -6.32 -5.75 10.26
N VAL A 271 -6.65 -5.42 9.02
CA VAL A 271 -7.65 -6.15 8.21
C VAL A 271 -7.11 -7.53 7.87
N VAL A 272 -5.84 -7.63 7.51
CA VAL A 272 -5.15 -8.90 7.24
C VAL A 272 -5.12 -9.79 8.48
N VAL A 273 -4.75 -9.22 9.63
CA VAL A 273 -4.73 -9.92 10.93
C VAL A 273 -6.14 -10.40 11.28
N ALA A 274 -7.13 -9.50 11.26
CA ALA A 274 -8.52 -9.82 11.62
C ALA A 274 -9.09 -10.93 10.73
N ALA A 275 -8.89 -10.84 9.41
CA ALA A 275 -9.34 -11.87 8.48
C ALA A 275 -8.61 -13.21 8.71
N SER A 276 -7.30 -13.18 8.98
CA SER A 276 -6.51 -14.40 9.24
C SER A 276 -7.03 -15.14 10.47
N TYR A 277 -7.29 -14.43 11.57
CA TYR A 277 -7.87 -15.03 12.79
C TYR A 277 -9.31 -15.49 12.60
N ALA A 278 -10.14 -14.71 11.90
CA ALA A 278 -11.51 -15.09 11.59
C ALA A 278 -11.57 -16.39 10.76
N LEU A 279 -10.68 -16.55 9.79
CA LEU A 279 -10.57 -17.77 8.98
C LEU A 279 -10.04 -18.96 9.77
N ALA A 280 -9.16 -18.73 10.75
CA ALA A 280 -8.67 -19.77 11.65
C ALA A 280 -9.69 -20.17 12.72
N GLY A 281 -10.74 -19.36 12.95
CA GLY A 281 -11.66 -19.57 14.07
C GLY A 281 -11.00 -19.33 15.44
N GLU A 282 -9.91 -18.55 15.47
CA GLU A 282 -9.10 -18.30 16.65
C GLU A 282 -9.16 -16.85 17.10
N TRP A 283 -8.68 -16.59 18.31
CA TRP A 283 -8.58 -15.24 18.87
C TRP A 283 -7.11 -14.85 19.10
N PRO A 284 -6.75 -13.58 18.84
CA PRO A 284 -5.40 -13.10 19.13
C PRO A 284 -5.17 -13.09 20.64
N ARG A 285 -4.30 -13.98 21.13
CA ARG A 285 -3.91 -14.07 22.55
C ARG A 285 -2.60 -13.36 22.86
N SER A 286 -1.82 -13.05 21.84
CA SER A 286 -0.48 -12.53 22.07
C SER A 286 -0.50 -11.07 22.53
N PRO A 287 0.13 -10.74 23.67
CA PRO A 287 0.12 -9.38 24.22
C PRO A 287 0.77 -8.37 23.27
N ALA A 288 1.82 -8.76 22.54
CA ALA A 288 2.46 -7.87 21.56
C ALA A 288 1.54 -7.53 20.39
N LEU A 289 0.73 -8.49 19.92
CA LEU A 289 -0.25 -8.23 18.86
C LEU A 289 -1.37 -7.33 19.37
N LEU A 290 -1.91 -7.60 20.57
CA LEU A 290 -2.93 -6.76 21.19
C LEU A 290 -2.43 -5.34 21.44
N ALA A 291 -1.19 -5.18 21.90
CA ALA A 291 -0.55 -3.88 22.07
C ALA A 291 -0.35 -3.16 20.73
N ALA A 292 0.05 -3.87 19.66
CA ALA A 292 0.19 -3.30 18.33
C ALA A 292 -1.16 -2.84 17.75
N VAL A 293 -2.21 -3.67 17.87
CA VAL A 293 -3.58 -3.33 17.48
C VAL A 293 -4.05 -2.09 18.24
N PHE A 294 -3.86 -2.08 19.56
CA PHE A 294 -4.23 -0.95 20.40
C PHE A 294 -3.48 0.33 19.99
N ALA A 295 -2.16 0.26 19.77
CA ALA A 295 -1.36 1.38 19.33
C ALA A 295 -1.85 1.93 17.98
N ILE A 296 -2.17 1.07 17.02
CA ILE A 296 -2.69 1.50 15.71
C ILE A 296 -4.05 2.19 15.87
N VAL A 297 -4.97 1.61 16.65
CA VAL A 297 -6.32 2.17 16.85
C VAL A 297 -6.25 3.53 17.56
N VAL A 298 -5.49 3.61 18.66
CA VAL A 298 -5.30 4.87 19.41
C VAL A 298 -4.58 5.91 18.55
N GLY A 299 -3.55 5.49 17.80
CA GLY A 299 -2.82 6.37 16.91
C GLY A 299 -3.69 6.95 15.80
N ALA A 300 -4.48 6.09 15.13
CA ALA A 300 -5.42 6.50 14.10
C ALA A 300 -6.51 7.45 14.66
N ALA A 301 -6.96 7.25 15.90
CA ALA A 301 -7.88 8.17 16.57
C ALA A 301 -7.22 9.51 16.94
N ALA A 302 -6.00 9.49 17.46
CA ALA A 302 -5.25 10.71 17.84
C ALA A 302 -4.98 11.62 16.64
N VAL A 303 -4.68 11.04 15.48
CA VAL A 303 -4.50 11.77 14.21
C VAL A 303 -5.77 12.49 13.73
N GLN A 304 -6.95 12.06 14.18
CA GLN A 304 -8.23 12.67 13.80
C GLN A 304 -8.63 13.84 14.70
N VAL A 305 -8.29 13.77 15.98
CA VAL A 305 -8.71 14.77 16.98
C VAL A 305 -7.71 15.92 17.09
N GLY A 306 -6.44 15.68 16.75
CA GLY A 306 -5.39 16.70 16.70
C GLY A 306 -5.43 17.56 15.44
#